data_AF-A0AAD7BGA1-F1
#
_entry.id   AF-A0AAD7BGA1-F1
#
_cell.length_a   1.000
_cell.length_b   1.000
_cell.length_c   1.000
_cell.angle_alpha   90.00
_cell.angle_beta   90.00
_cell.angle_gamma   90.00
#
_symmetry.space_group_name_H-M   'P 1'
#
loop_
_entity.id
_entity.type
_entity.pdbx_description
1 polymer ?
#
loop_
_entity_poly.entity_id
_entity_poly.type
_entity_poly.pdbx_seq_one_letter_code
_entity_poly.pdbx_strand_id
1 'polypeptide(L)'
;MFPLQILSALISVGMALGALAITPPVANTIVPVEFAGNAAAIQAPAFAEDTRIYYQADVSGGILELAVSGPATVGKAFSLQTLIPAAQVQPRTLIAAVTTDGVDLTGTHIYFVSPDNILSEYINPGGAWIGGPNCTTCVDRNRFAVQPGNSVLYALANNGPNEPAFIRVGFVSAGAPGALSEAVFTTANGWTLAQVSG
;
A
#
# COMPACT_ATOMS: atom_id res chain seq x y z
N MET A 1 51.45 -75.03 -32.09
CA MET A 1 51.28 -73.60 -32.42
C MET A 1 49.90 -73.18 -31.96
N PHE A 2 49.87 -72.28 -30.97
CA PHE A 2 48.73 -71.56 -30.39
C PHE A 2 48.29 -70.41 -31.33
N PRO A 3 47.03 -69.90 -31.31
CA PRO A 3 46.54 -69.17 -30.13
C PRO A 3 45.09 -69.42 -29.68
N LEU A 4 44.97 -69.24 -28.37
CA LEU A 4 43.79 -69.10 -27.53
C LEU A 4 43.31 -67.63 -27.65
N GLN A 5 42.03 -67.39 -27.95
CA GLN A 5 41.44 -66.04 -27.78
C GLN A 5 40.54 -66.05 -26.54
N ILE A 6 41.04 -65.40 -25.49
CA ILE A 6 40.31 -65.12 -24.25
C ILE A 6 39.57 -63.79 -24.46
N LEU A 7 38.24 -63.83 -24.37
CA LEU A 7 37.38 -62.65 -24.43
C LEU A 7 37.19 -62.11 -23.00
N SER A 8 37.84 -60.98 -22.70
CA SER A 8 37.73 -60.29 -21.41
C SER A 8 36.51 -59.36 -21.42
N ALA A 9 35.48 -59.68 -20.62
CA ALA A 9 34.37 -58.75 -20.37
C ALA A 9 34.74 -57.79 -19.22
N LEU A 10 34.89 -56.50 -19.51
CA LEU A 10 34.96 -55.45 -18.50
C LEU A 10 33.55 -55.15 -17.98
N ILE A 11 33.31 -55.40 -16.69
CA ILE A 11 32.15 -54.90 -15.97
C ILE A 11 32.52 -53.54 -15.38
N SER A 12 31.99 -52.46 -15.95
CA SER A 12 32.07 -51.12 -15.34
C SER A 12 30.85 -50.90 -14.45
N VAL A 13 31.01 -51.07 -13.14
CA VAL A 13 30.02 -50.59 -12.15
C VAL A 13 30.26 -49.09 -11.94
N GLY A 14 29.46 -48.26 -12.61
CA GLY A 14 29.42 -46.82 -12.33
C GLY A 14 28.67 -46.57 -11.03
N MET A 15 29.38 -46.25 -9.95
CA MET A 15 28.77 -45.67 -8.75
C MET A 15 28.42 -44.20 -9.03
N ALA A 16 27.15 -43.93 -9.32
CA ALA A 16 26.63 -42.57 -9.35
C ALA A 16 26.49 -42.07 -7.90
N LEU A 17 27.38 -41.17 -7.47
CA LEU A 17 27.12 -40.31 -6.30
C LEU A 17 26.00 -39.34 -6.69
N GLY A 18 24.78 -39.63 -6.26
CA GLY A 18 23.71 -38.65 -6.25
C GLY A 18 24.03 -37.57 -5.22
N ALA A 19 24.46 -36.40 -5.68
CA ALA A 19 24.58 -35.23 -4.82
C ALA A 19 23.18 -34.85 -4.32
N LEU A 20 22.95 -34.99 -3.01
CA LEU A 20 21.82 -34.36 -2.34
C LEU A 20 21.99 -32.84 -2.50
N ALA A 21 21.18 -32.24 -3.37
CA ALA A 21 21.06 -30.79 -3.44
C ALA A 21 20.38 -30.31 -2.16
N ILE A 22 21.19 -29.94 -1.17
CA ILE A 22 20.71 -29.19 0.00
C ILE A 22 20.41 -27.79 -0.54
N THR A 23 19.13 -27.47 -0.80
CA THR A 23 18.75 -26.09 -1.10
C THR A 23 19.10 -25.24 0.12
N PRO A 24 19.99 -24.25 0.01
CA PRO A 24 20.28 -23.37 1.13
C PRO A 24 18.98 -22.68 1.58
N PRO A 25 18.81 -22.41 2.89
CA PRO A 25 17.67 -21.61 3.33
C PRO A 25 17.71 -20.27 2.60
N VAL A 26 16.57 -19.88 2.02
CA VAL A 26 16.42 -18.56 1.38
C VAL A 26 16.68 -17.53 2.48
N ALA A 27 17.77 -16.78 2.37
CA ALA A 27 18.08 -15.73 3.32
C ALA A 27 16.91 -14.73 3.34
N ASN A 28 16.46 -14.35 4.54
CA ASN A 28 15.48 -13.27 4.69
C ASN A 28 16.13 -11.98 4.18
N THR A 29 15.71 -11.50 3.00
CA THR A 29 16.17 -10.23 2.45
C THR A 29 15.56 -9.10 3.27
N ILE A 30 16.40 -8.31 3.94
CA ILE A 30 15.97 -7.09 4.62
C ILE A 30 15.68 -6.05 3.53
N VAL A 31 14.48 -5.45 3.58
CA VAL A 31 14.09 -4.35 2.69
C VAL A 31 14.33 -3.04 3.45
N PRO A 32 15.38 -2.28 3.12
CA PRO A 32 15.59 -0.97 3.73
C PRO A 32 14.47 -0.02 3.31
N VAL A 33 13.84 0.61 4.29
CA VAL A 33 12.78 1.60 4.08
C VAL A 33 13.29 2.95 4.58
N GLU A 34 13.42 3.92 3.67
CA GLU A 34 13.72 5.30 4.03
C GLU A 34 12.40 6.04 4.30
N PHE A 35 12.11 6.27 5.57
CA PHE A 35 10.80 6.68 6.03
C PHE A 35 10.80 8.04 6.72
N ALA A 36 10.01 8.97 6.20
CA ALA A 36 9.79 10.29 6.80
C ALA A 36 8.42 10.40 7.46
N GLY A 37 8.22 9.72 8.59
CA GLY A 37 7.20 10.11 9.56
C GLY A 37 5.99 9.19 9.69
N ASN A 38 4.97 9.32 8.83
CA ASN A 38 3.70 8.60 8.97
C ASN A 38 3.52 7.58 7.85
N ALA A 39 2.89 6.45 8.18
CA ALA A 39 2.54 5.40 7.23
C ALA A 39 1.08 4.98 7.42
N ALA A 40 0.48 4.50 6.33
CA ALA A 40 -0.78 3.79 6.36
C ALA A 40 -0.60 2.43 5.70
N ALA A 41 -1.42 1.45 6.08
CA ALA A 41 -1.44 0.16 5.43
C ALA A 41 -2.87 -0.32 5.22
N ILE A 42 -3.07 -1.04 4.13
CA ILE A 42 -4.30 -1.78 3.86
C ILE A 42 -3.92 -3.22 3.52
N GLN A 43 -4.87 -4.13 3.69
CA GLN A 43 -4.71 -5.53 3.35
C GLN A 43 -5.91 -5.99 2.55
N ALA A 44 -5.67 -6.68 1.44
CA ALA A 44 -6.70 -7.34 0.65
C ALA A 44 -6.90 -8.78 1.15
N PRO A 45 -8.07 -9.11 1.73
CA PRO A 45 -8.33 -10.45 2.25
C PRO A 45 -8.35 -11.53 1.16
N ALA A 46 -8.75 -11.18 -0.08
CA ALA A 46 -8.95 -12.14 -1.15
C ALA A 46 -7.64 -12.75 -1.71
N PHE A 47 -6.50 -12.08 -1.53
CA PHE A 47 -5.23 -12.45 -2.20
C PHE A 47 -4.10 -12.79 -1.23
N ALA A 48 -4.28 -13.83 -0.41
CA ALA A 48 -3.21 -14.37 0.43
C ALA A 48 -2.47 -13.31 1.26
N GLU A 49 -3.25 -12.42 1.91
CA GLU A 49 -2.74 -11.36 2.78
C GLU A 49 -1.93 -10.28 2.05
N ASP A 50 -2.29 -9.98 0.79
CA ASP A 50 -1.66 -8.90 0.02
C ASP A 50 -1.78 -7.56 0.74
N THR A 51 -0.65 -7.05 1.22
CA THR A 51 -0.56 -5.84 2.03
C THR A 51 0.06 -4.73 1.20
N ARG A 52 -0.56 -3.55 1.26
CA ARG A 52 -0.03 -2.32 0.68
C ARG A 52 0.30 -1.37 1.81
N ILE A 53 1.55 -0.94 1.84
CA ILE A 53 2.07 0.02 2.82
C ILE A 53 2.38 1.30 2.08
N TYR A 54 1.79 2.40 2.53
CA TYR A 54 1.96 3.73 1.98
C TYR A 54 2.75 4.58 2.96
N TYR A 55 3.84 5.17 2.50
CA TYR A 55 4.68 6.01 3.35
C TYR A 55 5.40 7.09 2.56
N GLN A 56 5.73 8.20 3.21
CA GLN A 56 6.53 9.24 2.59
C GLN A 56 8.03 8.88 2.66
N ALA A 57 8.72 8.91 1.52
CA ALA A 57 10.17 8.72 1.50
C ALA A 57 10.90 9.97 2.00
N ASP A 58 11.94 9.76 2.80
CA ASP A 58 12.72 10.84 3.40
C ASP A 58 13.53 11.63 2.37
N VAL A 59 14.13 10.94 1.39
CA VAL A 59 14.97 11.58 0.37
C VAL A 59 14.15 12.21 -0.76
N SER A 60 13.18 11.47 -1.32
CA SER A 60 12.41 11.95 -2.47
C SER A 60 11.22 12.82 -2.09
N GLY A 61 10.70 12.70 -0.86
CA GLY A 61 9.55 13.45 -0.36
C GLY A 61 8.18 13.01 -0.92
N GLY A 62 8.15 12.09 -1.89
CA GLY A 62 6.91 11.52 -2.42
C GLY A 62 6.35 10.41 -1.52
N ILE A 63 5.09 10.02 -1.76
CA ILE A 63 4.51 8.84 -1.11
C ILE A 63 4.78 7.62 -1.99
N LEU A 64 5.39 6.60 -1.39
CA LEU A 64 5.71 5.33 -2.02
C LEU A 64 4.68 4.28 -1.59
N GLU A 65 4.44 3.34 -2.48
CA GLU A 65 3.72 2.10 -2.20
C GLU A 65 4.73 0.95 -2.13
N LEU A 66 4.73 0.25 -0.99
CA LEU A 66 5.41 -1.02 -0.80
C LEU A 66 4.38 -2.14 -0.77
N ALA A 67 4.52 -3.07 -1.70
CA ALA A 67 3.67 -4.22 -1.86
C ALA A 67 4.32 -5.45 -1.20
N VAL A 68 3.62 -6.05 -0.24
CA VAL A 68 4.11 -7.19 0.55
C VAL A 68 3.12 -8.35 0.44
N SER A 69 3.62 -9.53 0.11
CA SER A 69 2.84 -10.77 0.03
C SER A 69 3.19 -11.72 1.17
N GLY A 70 2.27 -12.61 1.52
CA GLY A 70 2.57 -13.84 2.25
C GLY A 70 1.90 -13.96 3.62
N PRO A 71 1.62 -15.20 4.08
CA PRO A 71 0.86 -15.47 5.28
C PRO A 71 1.72 -15.32 6.55
N ALA A 72 1.28 -14.47 7.47
CA ALA A 72 1.51 -14.44 8.93
C ALA A 72 2.90 -14.74 9.58
N THR A 73 3.98 -15.09 8.86
CA THR A 73 5.29 -15.44 9.46
C THR A 73 6.46 -14.62 8.93
N VAL A 74 6.59 -14.44 7.61
CA VAL A 74 7.54 -13.49 6.99
C VAL A 74 6.95 -12.96 5.69
N GLY A 75 6.59 -11.68 5.67
CA GLY A 75 6.14 -10.99 4.45
C GLY A 75 7.28 -10.83 3.44
N LYS A 76 6.96 -10.94 2.15
CA LYS A 76 7.89 -10.75 1.03
C LYS A 76 7.49 -9.51 0.24
N ALA A 77 8.34 -8.49 0.28
CA ALA A 77 8.21 -7.35 -0.61
C ALA A 77 8.40 -7.80 -2.06
N PHE A 78 7.51 -7.37 -2.95
CA PHE A 78 7.56 -7.71 -4.37
C PHE A 78 7.44 -6.50 -5.29
N SER A 79 7.04 -5.34 -4.77
CA SER A 79 7.05 -4.08 -5.52
C SER A 79 7.32 -2.91 -4.58
N LEU A 80 8.08 -1.94 -5.08
CA LEU A 80 8.27 -0.63 -4.47
C LEU A 80 8.20 0.42 -5.57
N GLN A 81 7.29 1.37 -5.45
CA GLN A 81 7.11 2.41 -6.46
C GLN A 81 6.73 3.75 -5.83
N THR A 82 7.17 4.85 -6.44
CA THR A 82 6.65 6.19 -6.12
C THR A 82 5.24 6.30 -6.68
N LEU A 83 4.27 6.48 -5.80
CA LEU A 83 2.86 6.58 -6.16
C LEU A 83 2.41 8.04 -6.28
N ILE A 84 2.76 8.87 -5.30
CA ILE A 84 2.39 10.29 -5.27
C ILE A 84 3.66 11.13 -5.37
N PRO A 85 3.80 11.99 -6.40
CA PRO A 85 4.96 12.84 -6.57
C PRO A 85 5.14 13.83 -5.41
N ALA A 86 6.39 14.08 -5.02
CA ALA A 86 6.74 14.96 -3.91
C ALA A 86 6.15 16.37 -4.00
N ALA A 87 6.01 16.91 -5.21
CA ALA A 87 5.44 18.24 -5.44
C ALA A 87 3.97 18.36 -4.99
N GLN A 88 3.27 17.24 -4.78
CA GLN A 88 1.88 17.21 -4.33
C GLN A 88 1.74 16.94 -2.83
N VAL A 89 2.83 16.61 -2.14
CA VAL A 89 2.79 16.09 -0.77
C VAL A 89 3.48 17.08 0.17
N GLN A 90 2.83 17.44 1.27
CA GLN A 90 3.48 18.22 2.32
C GLN A 90 4.65 17.42 2.94
N PRO A 91 5.77 18.05 3.28
CA PRO A 91 6.82 17.36 4.03
C PRO A 91 6.31 16.79 5.36
N ARG A 92 6.63 15.52 5.66
CA ARG A 92 6.19 14.79 6.85
C ARG A 92 4.66 14.71 6.99
N THR A 93 3.96 14.57 5.87
CA THR A 93 2.50 14.54 5.84
C THR A 93 1.94 13.38 6.67
N LEU A 94 0.72 13.54 7.16
CA LEU A 94 -0.05 12.41 7.67
C LEU A 94 -0.60 11.61 6.49
N ILE A 95 -0.70 10.29 6.64
CA ILE A 95 -1.21 9.40 5.60
C ILE A 95 -2.29 8.52 6.23
N ALA A 96 -3.44 8.40 5.57
CA ALA A 96 -4.46 7.41 5.87
C ALA A 96 -4.85 6.67 4.60
N ALA A 97 -5.27 5.42 4.71
CA ALA A 97 -5.71 4.65 3.57
C ALA A 97 -6.87 3.73 3.94
N VAL A 98 -7.75 3.47 2.98
CA VAL A 98 -8.89 2.57 3.15
C VAL A 98 -9.26 1.94 1.80
N THR A 99 -9.87 0.76 1.82
CA THR A 99 -10.51 0.17 0.65
C THR A 99 -12.02 0.22 0.81
N THR A 100 -12.75 0.51 -0.26
CA THR A 100 -14.23 0.55 -0.27
C THR A 100 -14.88 -0.77 -0.65
N ASP A 101 -14.13 -1.66 -1.32
CA ASP A 101 -14.61 -2.98 -1.73
C ASP A 101 -14.46 -4.03 -0.60
N GLY A 102 -13.51 -3.81 0.32
CA GLY A 102 -13.17 -4.69 1.44
C GLY A 102 -12.67 -6.08 1.07
N VAL A 103 -12.49 -6.37 -0.22
CA VAL A 103 -12.20 -7.71 -0.74
C VAL A 103 -10.87 -7.72 -1.46
N ASP A 104 -10.65 -6.78 -2.38
CA ASP A 104 -9.40 -6.62 -3.09
C ASP A 104 -8.78 -5.23 -2.85
N LEU A 105 -7.97 -4.74 -3.79
CA LEU A 105 -7.29 -3.44 -3.68
C LEU A 105 -7.94 -2.39 -4.60
N THR A 106 -9.04 -2.74 -5.27
CA THR A 106 -9.87 -1.87 -6.07
C THR A 106 -10.69 -0.98 -5.16
N GLY A 107 -10.86 0.28 -5.53
CA GLY A 107 -11.45 1.27 -4.63
C GLY A 107 -10.58 1.52 -3.40
N THR A 108 -9.25 1.39 -3.53
CA THR A 108 -8.32 1.93 -2.52
C THR A 108 -8.30 3.44 -2.62
N HIS A 109 -8.38 4.10 -1.47
CA HIS A 109 -8.23 5.55 -1.31
C HIS A 109 -7.06 5.82 -0.37
N ILE A 110 -6.18 6.74 -0.77
CA ILE A 110 -5.07 7.24 0.05
C ILE A 110 -5.29 8.73 0.28
N TYR A 111 -5.33 9.11 1.54
CA TYR A 111 -5.51 10.48 1.99
C TYR A 111 -4.22 11.03 2.58
N PHE A 112 -3.92 12.27 2.26
CA PHE A 112 -2.75 12.99 2.75
C PHE A 112 -3.00 14.49 2.75
N VAL A 113 -2.07 15.26 3.31
CA VAL A 113 -2.08 16.72 3.26
C VAL A 113 -1.12 17.22 2.19
N SER A 114 -1.62 18.06 1.28
CA SER A 114 -0.83 18.72 0.24
C SER A 114 -0.08 19.95 0.78
N PRO A 115 0.92 20.50 0.04
CA PRO A 115 1.67 21.68 0.47
C PRO A 115 0.82 22.92 0.81
N ASP A 116 -0.36 23.03 0.21
CA ASP A 116 -1.32 24.11 0.48
C ASP A 116 -2.15 23.88 1.76
N ASN A 117 -1.83 22.86 2.56
CA ASN A 117 -2.62 22.39 3.71
C ASN A 117 -4.05 22.01 3.34
N ILE A 118 -4.24 21.39 2.17
CA ILE A 118 -5.52 20.86 1.72
C ILE A 118 -5.53 19.34 1.87
N LEU A 119 -6.64 18.78 2.35
CA LEU A 119 -6.88 17.34 2.34
C LEU A 119 -6.94 16.87 0.89
N SER A 120 -6.09 15.92 0.56
CA SER A 120 -5.86 15.42 -0.79
C SER A 120 -5.99 13.91 -0.87
N GLU A 121 -6.32 13.40 -2.04
CA GLU A 121 -6.64 11.99 -2.27
C GLU A 121 -6.05 11.45 -3.58
N TYR A 122 -5.63 10.19 -3.52
CA TYR A 122 -5.36 9.34 -4.67
C TYR A 122 -6.24 8.08 -4.59
N ILE A 123 -6.81 7.66 -5.71
CA ILE A 123 -7.75 6.53 -5.80
C ILE A 123 -7.22 5.49 -6.78
N ASN A 124 -7.31 4.22 -6.42
CA ASN A 124 -7.16 3.11 -7.34
C ASN A 124 -8.54 2.56 -7.74
N PRO A 125 -9.08 2.91 -8.93
CA PRO A 125 -10.39 2.42 -9.37
C PRO A 125 -10.34 0.98 -9.94
N GLY A 126 -9.26 0.21 -9.73
CA GLY A 126 -9.05 -1.10 -10.35
C GLY A 126 -8.24 -1.02 -11.65
N GLY A 127 -7.43 0.03 -11.79
CA GLY A 127 -6.68 0.35 -13.01
C GLY A 127 -5.54 1.31 -12.71
N ALA A 128 -5.40 2.37 -13.52
CA ALA A 128 -4.43 3.41 -13.23
C ALA A 128 -4.90 4.27 -12.05
N TRP A 129 -3.97 4.58 -11.14
CA TRP A 129 -4.22 5.53 -10.06
C TRP A 129 -4.64 6.89 -10.62
N ILE A 130 -5.67 7.47 -10.00
CA ILE A 130 -6.17 8.81 -10.30
C ILE A 130 -5.99 9.69 -9.07
N GLY A 131 -5.56 10.93 -9.27
CA GLY A 131 -5.29 11.86 -8.18
C GLY A 131 -4.79 13.20 -8.66
N GLY A 132 -4.50 14.08 -7.72
CA GLY A 132 -3.96 15.41 -7.99
C GLY A 132 -4.94 16.35 -8.69
N PRO A 133 -4.44 17.43 -9.33
CA PRO A 133 -5.28 18.54 -9.83
C PRO A 133 -6.37 18.14 -10.84
N ASN A 134 -6.19 17.02 -11.53
CA ASN A 134 -7.10 16.55 -12.57
C ASN A 134 -8.16 15.58 -12.06
N CYS A 135 -8.07 15.12 -10.81
CA CYS A 135 -9.07 14.24 -10.25
C CYS A 135 -10.34 15.02 -9.90
N THR A 136 -11.40 14.82 -10.68
CA THR A 136 -12.69 15.52 -10.50
C THR A 136 -13.57 14.91 -9.42
N THR A 137 -13.27 13.68 -9.01
CA THR A 137 -13.99 12.93 -7.98
C THR A 137 -13.28 12.90 -6.63
N CYS A 138 -12.01 13.34 -6.58
CA CYS A 138 -11.21 13.31 -5.37
C CYS A 138 -11.60 14.43 -4.40
N VAL A 139 -11.36 14.19 -3.11
CA VAL A 139 -11.65 15.14 -2.01
C VAL A 139 -10.97 16.50 -2.19
N ASP A 140 -9.85 16.57 -2.93
CA ASP A 140 -9.09 17.79 -3.24
C ASP A 140 -9.97 18.92 -3.79
N ARG A 141 -11.00 18.56 -4.58
CA ARG A 141 -11.91 19.52 -5.23
C ARG A 141 -12.69 20.36 -4.23
N ASN A 142 -12.95 19.81 -3.06
CA ASN A 142 -13.68 20.49 -2.00
C ASN A 142 -12.79 21.45 -1.20
N ARG A 143 -11.47 21.38 -1.39
CA ARG A 143 -10.48 22.24 -0.73
C ARG A 143 -10.66 22.31 0.79
N PHE A 144 -10.91 21.17 1.43
CA PHE A 144 -11.01 21.12 2.88
C PHE A 144 -9.64 21.46 3.49
N ALA A 145 -9.57 22.63 4.11
CA ALA A 145 -8.36 23.13 4.73
C ALA A 145 -8.07 22.39 6.03
N VAL A 146 -6.86 21.83 6.11
CA VAL A 146 -6.33 21.12 7.27
C VAL A 146 -5.56 22.12 8.12
N GLN A 147 -5.69 22.05 9.45
CA GLN A 147 -4.91 22.89 10.35
C GLN A 147 -3.41 22.58 10.18
N PRO A 148 -2.53 23.58 9.98
CA PRO A 148 -1.09 23.34 9.95
C PRO A 148 -0.62 22.69 11.25
N GLY A 149 0.26 21.69 11.14
CA GLY A 149 0.70 20.90 12.30
C GLY A 149 -0.36 19.96 12.85
N ASN A 150 -1.42 19.66 12.08
CA ASN A 150 -2.38 18.62 12.39
C ASN A 150 -1.67 17.32 12.81
N SER A 151 -2.19 16.68 13.85
CA SER A 151 -1.61 15.47 14.45
C SER A 151 -2.44 14.22 14.20
N VAL A 152 -3.59 14.32 13.52
CA VAL A 152 -4.50 13.19 13.28
C VAL A 152 -5.01 13.17 11.84
N LEU A 153 -4.89 12.02 11.19
CA LEU A 153 -5.57 11.71 9.94
C LEU A 153 -6.00 10.25 10.01
N TYR A 154 -7.27 9.98 9.79
CA TYR A 154 -7.77 8.62 9.64
C TYR A 154 -8.76 8.54 8.49
N ALA A 155 -8.95 7.33 7.97
CA ALA A 155 -9.94 7.05 6.95
C ALA A 155 -10.72 5.79 7.34
N LEU A 156 -12.03 5.84 7.12
CA LEU A 156 -12.96 4.73 7.35
C LEU A 156 -13.86 4.62 6.12
N ALA A 157 -14.15 3.41 5.69
CA ALA A 157 -15.11 3.15 4.63
C ALA A 157 -16.05 2.02 5.06
N ASN A 158 -17.27 2.07 4.54
CA ASN A 158 -18.19 0.95 4.66
C ASN A 158 -18.03 0.03 3.44
N ASN A 159 -17.76 -1.24 3.72
CA ASN A 159 -17.44 -2.25 2.71
C ASN A 159 -18.51 -3.36 2.69
N GLY A 160 -19.70 -3.07 3.19
CA GLY A 160 -20.81 -4.02 3.24
C GLY A 160 -21.43 -4.21 1.85
N PRO A 161 -21.72 -5.45 1.40
CA PRO A 161 -22.26 -5.72 0.07
C PRO A 161 -23.64 -5.09 -0.21
N ASN A 162 -24.31 -4.57 0.83
CA ASN A 162 -25.61 -3.90 0.73
C ASN A 162 -25.61 -2.52 1.40
N GLU A 163 -24.44 -1.98 1.71
CA GLU A 163 -24.31 -0.64 2.28
C GLU A 163 -23.95 0.36 1.18
N PRO A 164 -24.56 1.56 1.17
CA PRO A 164 -24.16 2.59 0.21
C PRO A 164 -22.68 2.94 0.44
N ALA A 165 -21.95 3.13 -0.66
CA ALA A 165 -20.56 3.55 -0.60
C ALA A 165 -20.42 4.82 0.24
N PHE A 166 -19.64 4.71 1.30
CA PHE A 166 -19.48 5.73 2.31
C PHE A 166 -18.03 5.77 2.74
N ILE A 167 -17.46 6.98 2.76
CA ILE A 167 -16.10 7.20 3.23
C ILE A 167 -16.12 8.36 4.22
N ARG A 168 -15.36 8.23 5.31
CA ARG A 168 -15.06 9.30 6.25
C ARG A 168 -13.57 9.48 6.35
N VAL A 169 -13.14 10.72 6.35
CA VAL A 169 -11.75 11.10 6.58
C VAL A 169 -11.71 12.11 7.71
N GLY A 170 -11.18 11.69 8.86
CA GLY A 170 -11.09 12.54 10.03
C GLY A 170 -9.77 13.27 10.10
N PHE A 171 -9.82 14.56 10.42
CA PHE A 171 -8.67 15.46 10.53
C PHE A 171 -9.02 16.68 11.39
N VAL A 172 -8.03 17.48 11.77
CA VAL A 172 -8.29 18.79 12.39
C VAL A 172 -8.43 19.85 11.29
N SER A 173 -9.64 20.40 11.13
CA SER A 173 -9.90 21.44 10.13
C SER A 173 -9.34 22.79 10.55
N ALA A 174 -8.81 23.54 9.59
CA ALA A 174 -8.39 24.93 9.84
C ALA A 174 -9.58 25.84 10.23
N GLY A 175 -10.81 25.47 9.85
CA GLY A 175 -12.03 26.18 10.22
C GLY A 175 -12.53 25.88 11.64
N ALA A 176 -12.01 24.82 12.27
CA ALA A 176 -12.32 24.46 13.66
C ALA A 176 -11.04 23.98 14.38
N PRO A 177 -10.06 24.87 14.63
CA PRO A 177 -8.77 24.47 15.18
C PRO A 177 -8.92 23.76 16.53
N GLY A 178 -8.15 22.68 16.71
CA GLY A 178 -8.18 21.86 17.93
C GLY A 178 -9.41 20.96 18.08
N ALA A 179 -10.34 20.94 17.11
CA ALA A 179 -11.48 20.04 17.09
C ALA A 179 -11.39 19.04 15.93
N LEU A 180 -11.91 17.84 16.13
CA LEU A 180 -11.97 16.82 15.10
C LEU A 180 -13.10 17.13 14.11
N SER A 181 -12.75 17.16 12.82
CA SER A 181 -13.67 17.28 11.70
C SER A 181 -13.62 16.01 10.85
N GLU A 182 -14.70 15.70 10.14
CA GLU A 182 -14.75 14.61 9.17
C GLU A 182 -15.18 15.13 7.79
N ALA A 183 -14.37 14.86 6.78
CA ALA A 183 -14.81 14.89 5.39
C ALA A 183 -15.58 13.60 5.11
N VAL A 184 -16.83 13.72 4.68
CA VAL A 184 -17.75 12.60 4.52
C VAL A 184 -18.21 12.52 3.08
N PHE A 185 -17.96 11.39 2.43
CA PHE A 185 -18.45 11.07 1.10
C PHE A 185 -19.68 10.18 1.18
N THR A 186 -20.74 10.56 0.46
CA THR A 186 -21.82 9.65 0.08
C THR A 186 -22.09 9.78 -1.42
N THR A 187 -22.63 8.74 -2.04
CA THR A 187 -23.05 8.82 -3.45
C THR A 187 -24.13 9.88 -3.71
N ALA A 188 -24.95 10.21 -2.70
CA ALA A 188 -26.02 11.19 -2.81
C ALA A 188 -25.53 12.64 -2.72
N ASN A 189 -24.54 12.92 -1.85
CA ASN A 189 -24.14 14.29 -1.51
C ASN A 189 -22.72 14.63 -1.99
N GLY A 190 -21.96 13.66 -2.46
CA GLY A 190 -20.53 13.80 -2.67
C GLY A 190 -19.81 14.08 -1.34
N TRP A 191 -18.69 14.80 -1.43
CA TRP A 191 -17.91 15.20 -0.26
C TRP A 191 -18.56 16.37 0.47
N THR A 192 -18.72 16.21 1.78
CA THR A 192 -19.23 17.22 2.71
C THR A 192 -18.32 17.29 3.94
N LEU A 193 -18.37 18.39 4.69
CA LEU A 193 -17.59 18.56 5.92
C LEU A 193 -18.53 18.56 7.12
N ALA A 194 -18.23 17.72 8.11
CA ALA A 194 -18.94 17.63 9.38
C ALA A 194 -17.99 17.86 10.56
N GLN A 195 -18.53 18.32 11.69
CA GLN A 195 -17.81 18.39 12.97
C GLN A 195 -18.16 17.19 13.83
N VAL A 196 -17.17 16.61 14.51
CA VAL A 196 -17.43 15.54 15.47
C VAL A 196 -17.83 16.17 16.80
N SER A 197 -19.06 15.89 17.25
CA SER A 197 -19.56 16.30 18.57
C SER A 197 -19.35 15.20 19.60
N GLY A 198 -18.95 15.57 20.81
CA GLY A 198 -18.89 14.69 21.98
C GLY A 198 -19.93 15.06 23.03
#